data_AF-A0A254QX91-F1
#
_entry.id   AF-A0A254QX91-F1
#
_cell.length_a   1.000
_cell.length_b   1.000
_cell.length_c   1.000
_cell.angle_alpha   90.00
_cell.angle_beta   90.00
_cell.angle_gamma   90.00
#
_symmetry.space_group_name_H-M   'P 1'
#
loop_
_entity.id
_entity.type
_entity.pdbx_description
1 polymer ?
#
loop_
_entity_poly.entity_id
_entity_poly.type
_entity_poly.pdbx_seq_one_letter_code
_entity_poly.pdbx_strand_id
1 'polypeptide(L)'
;MENSPTKDMTIGNPLSWTLHHLGLTGSHVASSAEQIGGELDVSHPKVQTLEMSDLGAALRAGYQDFLASRADAVFAILIYPLMGLVLIGLGFHMNFLPLLFPLIAGFVLLGPIAAVGLYEISRRREKGEDSGWRHVFSVVSSPSFGAILVLGLYLFVLFLFWMFSAQEIYKLTLGPEAPVSVSGFLSDVLTTRAGWVMIIAGFAVGFVFALAALAISLVSFPLLLDRHVGVPVAVVTSVKVFLRNPRVVLAWGAIVAAGLILGSVPFFLGLMVTMPLLGHATWHLYRRAVH
;
A
#
# COMPACT_ATOMS: atom_id res chain seq x y z
N MET A 1 4.11 31.54 64.05
CA MET A 1 4.76 30.36 64.64
C MET A 1 3.72 29.25 64.58
N GLU A 2 3.65 28.47 63.48
CA GLU A 2 4.41 27.20 63.25
C GLU A 2 3.39 26.03 63.39
N ASN A 3 3.24 24.97 62.58
CA ASN A 3 3.94 24.33 61.46
C ASN A 3 2.92 23.59 60.56
N SER A 4 3.20 23.47 59.26
CA SER A 4 2.50 22.59 58.30
C SER A 4 2.86 21.10 58.51
N PRO A 5 1.96 20.13 58.23
CA PRO A 5 2.39 18.75 58.02
C PRO A 5 2.78 18.57 56.54
N THR A 6 4.05 18.27 56.34
CA THR A 6 4.66 17.88 55.07
C THR A 6 4.00 16.61 54.54
N LYS A 7 3.45 16.68 53.33
CA LYS A 7 3.02 15.53 52.54
C LYS A 7 4.26 14.72 52.19
N ASP A 8 4.42 13.54 52.79
CA ASP A 8 5.51 12.62 52.48
C ASP A 8 5.51 12.32 50.96
N MET A 9 6.50 12.88 50.27
CA MET A 9 6.88 12.45 48.94
C MET A 9 7.67 11.15 49.09
N THR A 10 6.96 10.03 49.17
CA THR A 10 7.60 8.71 49.14
C THR A 10 8.27 8.55 47.78
N ILE A 11 9.60 8.47 47.77
CA ILE A 11 10.38 8.10 46.58
C ILE A 11 9.92 6.69 46.18
N GLY A 12 9.12 6.60 45.11
CA GLY A 12 8.60 5.33 44.61
C GLY A 12 9.76 4.39 44.26
N ASN A 13 9.66 3.13 44.72
CA ASN A 13 10.63 2.09 44.41
C ASN A 13 10.81 1.98 42.87
N PRO A 14 12.05 2.01 42.34
CA PRO A 14 12.28 1.87 40.90
C PRO A 14 11.64 0.61 40.31
N LEU A 15 11.54 -0.47 41.11
CA LEU A 15 10.83 -1.71 40.73
C LEU A 15 9.33 -1.50 40.60
N SER A 16 8.68 -0.71 41.47
CA SER A 16 7.25 -0.43 41.31
C SER A 16 6.98 0.50 40.14
N TRP A 17 7.86 1.48 39.88
CA TRP A 17 7.79 2.32 38.67
C TRP A 17 7.93 1.49 37.38
N THR A 18 8.88 0.55 37.32
CA THR A 18 9.07 -0.34 36.15
C THR A 18 7.94 -1.36 36.00
N LEU A 19 7.42 -1.93 37.09
CA LEU A 19 6.28 -2.85 37.05
C LEU A 19 4.98 -2.15 36.61
N HIS A 20 4.76 -0.90 37.04
CA HIS A 20 3.64 -0.10 36.56
C HIS A 20 3.78 0.25 35.07
N HIS A 21 4.99 0.56 34.58
CA HIS A 21 5.22 0.81 33.16
C HIS A 21 5.10 -0.46 32.31
N LEU A 22 5.56 -1.61 32.79
CA LEU A 22 5.37 -2.90 32.10
C LEU A 22 3.90 -3.32 32.05
N GLY A 23 3.12 -3.07 33.12
CA GLY A 23 1.68 -3.31 33.15
C GLY A 23 0.88 -2.42 32.18
N LEU A 24 1.30 -1.16 32.01
CA LEU A 24 0.73 -0.24 31.02
C LEU A 24 1.12 -0.64 29.59
N THR A 25 2.35 -1.11 29.35
CA THR A 25 2.75 -1.64 28.03
C THR A 25 1.96 -2.91 27.68
N GLY A 26 1.63 -3.75 28.67
CA GLY A 26 0.81 -4.94 28.48
C GLY A 26 -0.63 -4.61 28.04
N SER A 27 -1.27 -3.60 28.63
CA SER A 27 -2.62 -3.19 28.22
C SER A 27 -2.65 -2.48 26.86
N HIS A 28 -1.59 -1.75 26.49
CA HIS A 28 -1.43 -1.17 25.14
C HIS A 28 -1.17 -2.23 24.06
N VAL A 29 -0.43 -3.30 24.39
CA VAL A 29 -0.21 -4.44 23.48
C VAL A 29 -1.49 -5.27 23.35
N ALA A 30 -2.22 -5.50 24.46
CA ALA A 30 -3.49 -6.21 24.44
C ALA A 30 -4.56 -5.43 23.65
N SER A 31 -4.70 -4.12 23.86
CA SER A 31 -5.63 -3.29 23.09
C SER A 31 -5.23 -3.18 21.62
N SER A 32 -3.94 -3.15 21.31
CA SER A 32 -3.46 -3.22 19.92
C SER A 32 -3.77 -4.58 19.28
N ALA A 33 -3.61 -5.69 20.01
CA ALA A 33 -3.92 -7.03 19.52
C ALA A 33 -5.43 -7.25 19.32
N GLU A 34 -6.24 -6.74 20.24
CA GLU A 34 -7.70 -6.73 20.15
C GLU A 34 -8.19 -5.86 18.99
N GLN A 35 -7.53 -4.74 18.73
CA GLN A 35 -7.80 -3.87 17.59
C GLN A 35 -7.34 -4.45 16.24
N ILE A 36 -6.24 -5.23 16.22
CA ILE A 36 -5.80 -5.99 15.04
C ILE A 36 -6.79 -7.10 14.71
N GLY A 37 -7.33 -7.79 15.73
CA GLY A 37 -8.35 -8.83 15.60
C GLY A 37 -9.74 -8.31 15.23
N GLY A 38 -10.12 -7.16 15.79
CA GLY A 38 -11.46 -6.57 15.73
C GLY A 38 -12.46 -7.31 16.63
N GLU A 39 -13.32 -6.58 17.35
CA GLU A 39 -14.50 -7.18 17.98
C GLU A 39 -15.41 -7.80 16.90
N LEU A 40 -15.86 -9.03 17.15
CA LEU A 40 -16.72 -9.81 16.24
C LEU A 40 -18.15 -9.24 16.10
N ASP A 41 -18.47 -8.13 16.76
CA ASP A 41 -19.84 -7.60 16.89
C ASP A 41 -19.99 -6.14 16.40
N VAL A 42 -19.45 -5.83 15.23
CA VAL A 42 -19.72 -4.58 14.51
C VAL A 42 -20.26 -4.92 13.13
N SER A 43 -21.47 -4.46 12.82
CA SER A 43 -22.22 -4.66 11.57
C SER A 43 -21.34 -4.99 10.36
N HIS A 44 -21.39 -6.25 9.91
CA HIS A 44 -20.55 -6.73 8.80
C HIS A 44 -20.68 -5.82 7.57
N PRO A 45 -19.57 -5.34 6.98
CA PRO A 45 -19.61 -4.51 5.79
C PRO A 45 -20.41 -5.20 4.68
N LYS A 46 -21.41 -4.48 4.14
CA LYS A 46 -22.27 -4.98 3.07
C LYS A 46 -21.64 -4.67 1.72
N VAL A 47 -21.27 -5.72 1.00
CA VAL A 47 -20.70 -5.63 -0.34
C VAL A 47 -21.80 -5.36 -1.36
N GLN A 48 -21.62 -4.30 -2.15
CA GLN A 48 -22.52 -3.90 -3.22
C GLN A 48 -22.10 -4.50 -4.57
N THR A 49 -23.07 -4.57 -5.50
CA THR A 49 -22.78 -4.86 -6.89
C THR A 49 -22.39 -3.57 -7.60
N LEU A 50 -21.24 -3.55 -8.27
CA LEU A 50 -20.71 -2.42 -9.00
C LEU A 50 -21.07 -2.50 -10.49
N GLU A 51 -21.23 -1.34 -11.10
CA GLU A 51 -21.38 -1.17 -12.54
C GLU A 51 -20.11 -0.57 -13.16
N MET A 52 -19.94 -0.71 -14.47
CA MET A 52 -18.78 -0.13 -15.16
C MET A 52 -18.79 1.41 -15.13
N SER A 53 -19.97 2.01 -15.02
CA SER A 53 -20.20 3.46 -14.83
C SER A 53 -19.58 3.98 -13.52
N ASP A 54 -19.49 3.13 -12.49
CA ASP A 54 -18.89 3.48 -11.19
C ASP A 54 -17.41 3.81 -11.30
N LEU A 55 -16.68 3.16 -12.22
CA LEU A 55 -15.25 3.46 -12.44
C LEU A 55 -15.07 4.89 -12.95
N GLY A 56 -15.89 5.31 -13.91
CA GLY A 56 -15.87 6.68 -14.42
C GLY A 56 -16.31 7.70 -13.38
N ALA A 57 -17.29 7.35 -12.54
CA ALA A 57 -17.73 8.21 -11.44
C ALA A 57 -16.64 8.37 -10.36
N ALA A 58 -15.97 7.27 -9.99
CA ALA A 58 -14.87 7.25 -9.03
C ALA A 58 -13.66 8.06 -9.52
N LEU A 59 -13.28 7.91 -10.80
CA LEU A 59 -12.20 8.70 -11.41
C LEU A 59 -12.52 10.20 -11.44
N ARG A 60 -13.75 10.59 -11.79
CA ARG A 60 -14.15 12.01 -11.78
C ARG A 60 -14.11 12.61 -10.38
N ALA A 61 -14.63 11.88 -9.38
CA ALA A 61 -14.59 12.33 -7.99
C ALA A 61 -13.15 12.39 -7.47
N GLY A 62 -12.32 11.39 -7.78
CA GLY A 62 -10.89 11.40 -7.46
C GLY A 62 -10.14 12.57 -8.11
N TYR A 63 -10.51 12.95 -9.33
CA TYR A 63 -9.95 14.11 -10.01
C TYR A 63 -10.36 15.44 -9.34
N GLN A 64 -11.61 15.55 -8.87
CA GLN A 64 -12.06 16.72 -8.11
C GLN A 64 -11.31 16.86 -6.78
N ASP A 65 -11.04 15.75 -6.10
CA ASP A 65 -10.24 15.73 -4.86
C ASP A 65 -8.77 16.07 -5.12
N PHE A 66 -8.22 15.55 -6.22
CA PHE A 66 -6.87 15.87 -6.66
C PHE A 66 -6.72 17.37 -6.95
N LEU A 67 -7.64 17.99 -7.71
CA LEU A 67 -7.56 19.42 -8.03
C LEU A 67 -7.70 20.33 -6.79
N ALA A 68 -8.40 19.87 -5.78
CA ALA A 68 -8.63 20.65 -4.57
C ALA A 68 -7.57 20.43 -3.47
N SER A 69 -6.69 19.45 -3.64
CA SER A 69 -5.58 19.18 -2.72
C SER A 69 -4.23 19.46 -3.40
N ARG A 70 -3.21 19.77 -2.60
CA ARG A 70 -1.81 19.83 -3.09
C ARG A 70 -1.07 18.52 -2.79
N ALA A 71 -1.70 17.41 -3.16
CA ALA A 71 -1.19 16.06 -2.90
C ALA A 71 0.00 15.67 -3.81
N ASP A 72 0.25 16.44 -4.87
CA ASP A 72 1.40 16.35 -5.77
C ASP A 72 2.74 16.36 -5.03
N ALA A 73 2.87 17.20 -3.99
CA ALA A 73 4.09 17.34 -3.21
C ALA A 73 4.45 16.08 -2.38
N VAL A 74 3.46 15.29 -1.96
CA VAL A 74 3.68 14.08 -1.15
C VAL A 74 4.20 12.94 -2.01
N PHE A 75 3.75 12.82 -3.27
CA PHE A 75 4.19 11.75 -4.15
C PHE A 75 5.61 11.94 -4.69
N ALA A 76 6.09 13.18 -4.79
CA ALA A 76 7.50 13.44 -5.01
C ALA A 76 8.37 12.70 -3.96
N ILE A 77 7.96 12.72 -2.69
CA ILE A 77 8.69 12.05 -1.58
C ILE A 77 8.71 10.53 -1.73
N LEU A 78 7.76 9.91 -2.44
CA LEU A 78 7.74 8.46 -2.73
C LEU A 78 8.52 8.09 -4.00
N ILE A 79 8.46 8.93 -5.03
CA ILE A 79 9.07 8.65 -6.34
C ILE A 79 10.59 8.82 -6.28
N TYR A 80 11.10 9.86 -5.61
CA TYR A 80 12.54 10.12 -5.56
C TYR A 80 13.36 9.02 -4.86
N PRO A 81 12.92 8.44 -3.72
CA PRO A 81 13.59 7.28 -3.13
C PRO A 81 13.54 6.03 -4.02
N LEU A 82 12.43 5.78 -4.72
CA LEU A 82 12.34 4.66 -5.66
C LEU A 82 13.34 4.83 -6.81
N MET A 83 13.43 6.04 -7.38
CA MET A 83 14.48 6.38 -8.35
C MET A 83 15.88 6.20 -7.77
N GLY A 84 16.11 6.62 -6.52
CA GLY A 84 17.37 6.42 -5.81
C GLY A 84 17.75 4.95 -5.71
N LEU A 85 16.81 4.07 -5.36
CA LEU A 85 17.03 2.62 -5.31
C LEU A 85 17.40 2.04 -6.67
N VAL A 86 16.74 2.48 -7.75
CA VAL A 86 17.07 2.07 -9.12
C VAL A 86 18.47 2.52 -9.50
N LEU A 87 18.82 3.78 -9.22
CA LEU A 87 20.16 4.33 -9.50
C LEU A 87 21.26 3.63 -8.70
N ILE A 88 21.00 3.29 -7.43
CA ILE A 88 21.91 2.49 -6.60
C ILE A 88 22.06 1.08 -7.18
N GLY A 89 20.96 0.44 -7.58
CA GLY A 89 21.00 -0.90 -8.18
C GLY A 89 21.78 -0.94 -9.49
N LEU A 90 21.65 0.09 -10.33
CA LEU A 90 22.45 0.27 -11.55
C LEU A 90 23.92 0.61 -11.26
N GLY A 91 24.19 1.35 -10.18
CA GLY A 91 25.50 1.92 -9.89
C GLY A 91 26.48 0.96 -9.21
N PHE A 92 26.02 -0.10 -8.54
CA PHE A 92 26.89 -0.84 -7.61
C PHE A 92 27.12 -2.33 -7.90
N HIS A 93 26.18 -3.13 -8.46
CA HIS A 93 26.46 -4.54 -8.77
C HIS A 93 25.59 -5.15 -9.89
N MET A 94 26.23 -5.80 -10.89
CA MET A 94 25.54 -6.52 -11.98
C MET A 94 24.61 -7.64 -11.49
N ASN A 95 24.84 -8.19 -10.30
CA ASN A 95 23.97 -9.18 -9.64
C ASN A 95 22.52 -8.70 -9.47
N PHE A 96 22.29 -7.38 -9.38
CA PHE A 96 20.95 -6.81 -9.20
C PHE A 96 20.29 -6.39 -10.52
N LEU A 97 21.04 -6.36 -11.63
CA LEU A 97 20.52 -5.90 -12.92
C LEU A 97 19.23 -6.65 -13.34
N PRO A 98 19.14 -7.99 -13.22
CA PRO A 98 17.90 -8.70 -13.57
C PRO A 98 16.72 -8.38 -12.65
N LEU A 99 16.97 -7.89 -11.44
CA LEU A 99 15.96 -7.59 -10.43
C LEU A 99 15.43 -6.16 -10.51
N LEU A 100 16.00 -5.28 -11.34
CA LEU A 100 15.55 -3.89 -11.48
C LEU A 100 14.13 -3.79 -12.00
N PHE A 101 13.80 -4.51 -13.08
CA PHE A 101 12.44 -4.51 -13.61
C PHE A 101 11.44 -5.09 -12.60
N PRO A 102 11.68 -6.27 -11.99
CA PRO A 102 10.83 -6.79 -10.90
C PRO A 102 10.67 -5.84 -9.71
N LEU A 103 11.73 -5.12 -9.32
CA LEU A 103 11.69 -4.15 -8.23
C LEU A 103 10.75 -2.97 -8.57
N ILE A 104 10.92 -2.37 -9.76
CA ILE A 104 10.10 -1.25 -10.23
C ILE A 104 8.65 -1.69 -10.42
N ALA A 105 8.42 -2.80 -11.13
CA ALA A 105 7.08 -3.33 -11.38
C ALA A 105 6.41 -3.78 -10.08
N GLY A 106 7.17 -4.38 -9.16
CA GLY A 106 6.69 -4.86 -7.87
C GLY A 106 6.29 -3.75 -6.91
N PHE A 107 6.79 -2.52 -7.09
CA PHE A 107 6.39 -1.36 -6.29
C PHE A 107 4.88 -1.08 -6.37
N VAL A 108 4.23 -1.46 -7.47
CA VAL A 108 2.77 -1.34 -7.64
C VAL A 108 2.00 -2.11 -6.56
N LEU A 109 2.54 -3.25 -6.09
CA LEU A 109 1.92 -4.04 -5.02
C LEU A 109 1.86 -3.26 -3.70
N LEU A 110 2.77 -2.29 -3.50
CA LEU A 110 2.83 -1.43 -2.32
C LEU A 110 2.07 -0.11 -2.50
N GLY A 111 1.57 0.18 -3.70
CA GLY A 111 0.83 1.40 -4.03
C GLY A 111 -0.34 1.73 -3.08
N PRO A 112 -1.16 0.76 -2.65
CA PRO A 112 -2.22 1.00 -1.68
C PRO A 112 -1.73 1.57 -0.33
N ILE A 113 -0.52 1.20 0.11
CA ILE A 113 0.10 1.73 1.33
C ILE A 113 0.45 3.21 1.13
N ALA A 114 1.04 3.54 -0.01
CA ALA A 114 1.38 4.92 -0.36
C ALA A 114 0.14 5.82 -0.50
N ALA A 115 -1.01 5.24 -0.84
CA ALA A 115 -2.26 5.97 -1.03
C ALA A 115 -3.07 6.20 0.26
N VAL A 116 -2.69 5.62 1.42
CA VAL A 116 -3.47 5.73 2.67
C VAL A 116 -3.71 7.19 3.08
N GLY A 117 -2.69 8.05 2.97
CA GLY A 117 -2.85 9.47 3.27
C GLY A 117 -3.79 10.22 2.32
N LEU A 118 -3.94 9.75 1.07
CA LEU A 118 -4.89 10.30 0.12
C LEU A 118 -6.32 9.87 0.43
N TYR A 119 -6.49 8.62 0.88
CA TYR A 119 -7.78 8.12 1.37
C TYR A 119 -8.27 9.00 2.52
N GLU A 120 -7.37 9.42 3.41
CA GLU A 120 -7.69 10.32 4.52
C GLU A 120 -8.16 11.70 4.06
N ILE A 121 -7.47 12.28 3.06
CA ILE A 121 -7.89 13.56 2.46
C ILE A 121 -9.29 13.43 1.86
N SER A 122 -9.54 12.40 1.05
CA SER A 122 -10.85 12.18 0.42
C SER A 122 -11.95 11.92 1.45
N ARG A 123 -11.66 11.15 2.51
CA ARG A 123 -12.59 10.91 3.63
C ARG A 123 -13.00 12.21 4.32
N ARG A 124 -12.03 13.04 4.69
CA ARG A 124 -12.27 14.35 5.33
C ARG A 124 -13.11 15.25 4.44
N ARG A 125 -12.78 15.30 3.16
CA ARG A 125 -13.49 16.10 2.17
C ARG A 125 -14.93 15.63 1.97
N GLU A 126 -15.18 14.31 1.92
CA GLU A 126 -16.54 13.75 1.87
C GLU A 126 -17.37 14.13 3.12
N LYS A 127 -16.71 14.27 4.28
CA LYS A 127 -17.35 14.71 5.54
C LYS A 127 -17.47 16.23 5.71
N GLY A 128 -16.98 17.02 4.76
CA GLY A 128 -16.94 18.49 4.87
C GLY A 128 -15.94 19.01 5.91
N GLU A 129 -14.97 18.18 6.31
CA GLU A 129 -13.88 18.54 7.23
C GLU A 129 -12.73 19.25 6.50
N ASP A 130 -11.83 19.90 7.25
CA ASP A 130 -10.59 20.43 6.68
C ASP A 130 -9.75 19.29 6.09
N SER A 131 -9.38 19.45 4.81
CA SER A 131 -8.78 18.43 3.95
C SER A 131 -7.46 18.91 3.31
N GLY A 132 -6.80 19.89 3.92
CA GLY A 132 -5.46 20.31 3.52
C GLY A 132 -4.42 19.16 3.50
N TRP A 133 -3.38 19.29 2.67
CA TRP A 133 -2.34 18.26 2.45
C TRP A 133 -1.64 17.77 3.74
N ARG A 134 -1.61 18.59 4.80
CA ARG A 134 -1.03 18.22 6.09
C ARG A 134 -1.72 17.01 6.72
N HIS A 135 -2.98 16.77 6.38
CA HIS A 135 -3.76 15.65 6.90
C HIS A 135 -3.37 14.28 6.32
N VAL A 136 -2.52 14.23 5.29
CA VAL A 136 -1.88 12.97 4.86
C VAL A 136 -1.23 12.24 6.03
N PHE A 137 -0.61 13.00 6.94
CA PHE A 137 0.04 12.43 8.12
C PHE A 137 -0.91 12.13 9.27
N SER A 138 -2.16 12.61 9.24
CA SER A 138 -3.12 12.38 10.33
C SER A 138 -3.54 10.91 10.49
N VAL A 139 -3.25 10.08 9.49
CA VAL A 139 -3.38 8.62 9.53
C VAL A 139 -2.66 8.00 10.73
N VAL A 140 -1.51 8.55 11.15
CA VAL A 140 -0.75 8.00 12.29
C VAL A 140 -1.49 8.17 13.63
N SER A 141 -2.44 9.09 13.68
CA SER A 141 -3.30 9.32 14.84
C SER A 141 -4.64 8.57 14.73
N SER A 142 -4.87 7.83 13.64
CA SER A 142 -6.06 7.00 13.49
C SER A 142 -6.01 5.84 14.49
N PRO A 143 -7.13 5.50 15.16
CA PRO A 143 -7.22 4.28 15.95
C PRO A 143 -6.81 3.04 15.13
N SER A 144 -7.15 2.98 13.85
CA SER A 144 -6.83 1.85 12.97
C SER A 144 -5.40 1.79 12.43
N PHE A 145 -4.50 2.69 12.88
CA PHE A 145 -3.13 2.75 12.36
C PHE A 145 -2.37 1.41 12.49
N GLY A 146 -2.52 0.71 13.61
CA GLY A 146 -1.91 -0.61 13.81
C GLY A 146 -2.38 -1.64 12.78
N ALA A 147 -3.68 -1.68 12.48
CA ALA A 147 -4.24 -2.56 11.46
C ALA A 147 -3.75 -2.21 10.04
N ILE A 148 -3.62 -0.92 9.73
CA ILE A 148 -3.05 -0.42 8.46
C ILE A 148 -1.59 -0.88 8.31
N LEU A 149 -0.77 -0.82 9.37
CA LEU A 149 0.61 -1.30 9.34
C LEU A 149 0.69 -2.81 9.10
N VAL A 150 -0.17 -3.60 9.77
CA VAL A 150 -0.23 -5.06 9.57
C VAL A 150 -0.62 -5.41 8.13
N LEU A 151 -1.62 -4.74 7.57
CA LEU A 151 -2.00 -4.94 6.17
C LEU A 151 -0.88 -4.49 5.20
N GLY A 152 -0.16 -3.41 5.53
CA GLY A 152 1.04 -3.01 4.80
C GLY A 152 2.12 -4.08 4.83
N LEU A 153 2.33 -4.73 5.97
CA LEU A 153 3.25 -5.86 6.10
C LEU A 153 2.82 -7.06 5.24
N TYR A 154 1.52 -7.34 5.10
CA TYR A 154 1.04 -8.41 4.21
C TYR A 154 1.45 -8.15 2.76
N LEU A 155 1.25 -6.91 2.27
CA LEU A 155 1.65 -6.54 0.92
C LEU A 155 3.18 -6.50 0.75
N PHE A 156 3.93 -6.12 1.79
CA PHE A 156 5.38 -6.18 1.77
C PHE A 156 5.90 -7.62 1.69
N VAL A 157 5.34 -8.56 2.46
CA VAL A 157 5.66 -9.99 2.38
C VAL A 157 5.31 -10.54 0.99
N LEU A 158 4.15 -10.16 0.43
CA LEU A 158 3.76 -10.52 -0.94
C LEU A 158 4.77 -10.00 -1.98
N PHE A 159 5.25 -8.76 -1.80
CA PHE A 159 6.31 -8.18 -2.63
C PHE A 159 7.64 -8.94 -2.50
N LEU A 160 8.03 -9.40 -1.30
CA LEU A 160 9.24 -10.23 -1.12
C LEU A 160 9.12 -11.58 -1.83
N PHE A 161 7.95 -12.23 -1.77
CA PHE A 161 7.70 -13.46 -2.53
C PHE A 161 7.75 -13.23 -4.03
N TRP A 162 7.26 -12.08 -4.50
CA TRP A 162 7.42 -11.67 -5.90
C TRP A 162 8.89 -11.51 -6.27
N MET A 163 9.68 -10.79 -5.47
CA MET A 163 11.12 -10.60 -5.72
C MET A 163 11.89 -11.92 -5.74
N PHE A 164 11.57 -12.83 -4.81
CA PHE A 164 12.11 -14.18 -4.80
C PHE A 164 11.75 -14.93 -6.08
N SER A 165 10.47 -14.91 -6.48
CA SER A 165 10.01 -15.56 -7.71
C SER A 165 10.72 -15.00 -8.95
N ALA A 166 10.90 -13.69 -9.03
CA ALA A 166 11.60 -13.05 -10.14
C ALA A 166 13.07 -13.45 -10.21
N GLN A 167 13.74 -13.58 -9.05
CA GLN A 167 15.10 -14.08 -8.98
C GLN A 167 15.21 -15.54 -9.45
N GLU A 168 14.27 -16.41 -9.05
CA GLU A 168 14.23 -17.80 -9.49
C GLU A 168 13.93 -17.93 -10.98
N ILE A 169 13.00 -17.12 -11.51
CA ILE A 169 12.75 -17.05 -12.96
C ILE A 169 14.03 -16.71 -13.70
N TYR A 170 14.77 -15.68 -13.26
CA TYR A 170 16.06 -15.32 -13.86
C TYR A 170 17.06 -16.49 -13.84
N LYS A 171 17.26 -17.12 -12.68
CA LYS A 171 18.21 -18.25 -12.51
C LYS A 171 17.89 -19.43 -13.42
N LEU A 172 16.60 -19.71 -13.63
CA LEU A 172 16.14 -20.82 -14.46
C LEU A 172 16.18 -20.52 -15.96
N THR A 173 16.40 -19.27 -16.37
CA THR A 173 16.39 -18.88 -17.79
C THR A 173 17.72 -18.32 -18.28
N LEU A 174 18.18 -17.20 -17.73
CA LEU A 174 19.37 -16.47 -18.20
C LEU A 174 20.54 -16.50 -17.21
N GLY A 175 20.26 -16.80 -15.94
CA GLY A 175 21.25 -16.98 -14.89
C GLY A 175 21.84 -18.40 -14.86
N PRO A 176 22.47 -18.81 -13.74
CA PRO A 176 22.54 -18.13 -12.44
C PRO A 176 23.62 -17.05 -12.36
N GLU A 177 24.51 -16.99 -13.33
CA GLU A 177 25.60 -15.99 -13.38
C GLU A 177 25.03 -14.59 -13.58
N ALA A 178 25.75 -13.59 -13.09
CA ALA A 178 25.38 -12.19 -13.31
C ALA A 178 25.60 -11.81 -14.77
N PRO A 179 24.79 -10.89 -15.34
CA PRO A 179 25.05 -10.42 -16.68
C PRO A 179 26.42 -9.74 -16.78
N VAL A 180 27.12 -10.01 -17.88
CA VAL A 180 28.48 -9.48 -18.12
C VAL A 180 28.45 -7.96 -18.38
N SER A 181 27.36 -7.45 -18.94
CA SER A 181 27.15 -6.02 -19.18
C SER A 181 25.65 -5.71 -19.35
N VAL A 182 25.28 -4.43 -19.24
CA VAL A 182 23.91 -3.97 -19.46
C VAL A 182 23.45 -4.21 -20.90
N SER A 183 24.29 -3.93 -21.90
CA SER A 183 23.97 -4.14 -23.31
C SER A 183 23.86 -5.63 -23.66
N GLY A 184 24.75 -6.46 -23.12
CA GLY A 184 24.68 -7.91 -23.26
C GLY A 184 23.38 -8.47 -22.69
N PHE A 185 23.03 -8.09 -21.46
CA PHE A 185 21.77 -8.49 -20.83
C PHE A 185 20.57 -8.09 -21.69
N LEU A 186 20.52 -6.85 -22.18
CA LEU A 186 19.41 -6.39 -23.00
C LEU A 186 19.30 -7.16 -24.32
N SER A 187 20.44 -7.48 -24.95
CA SER A 187 20.48 -8.33 -26.13
C SER A 187 19.92 -9.72 -25.83
N ASP A 188 20.37 -10.35 -24.74
CA ASP A 188 19.92 -11.69 -24.35
C ASP A 188 18.42 -11.72 -24.08
N VAL A 189 17.92 -10.74 -23.34
CA VAL A 189 16.49 -10.60 -22.99
C VAL A 189 15.61 -10.46 -24.23
N LEU A 190 16.02 -9.65 -25.22
CA LEU A 190 15.17 -9.30 -26.37
C LEU A 190 15.32 -10.24 -27.57
N THR A 191 16.45 -10.93 -27.70
CA THR A 191 16.77 -11.70 -28.93
C THR A 191 16.82 -13.20 -28.72
N THR A 192 16.95 -13.69 -27.48
CA THR A 192 17.11 -15.14 -27.22
C THR A 192 15.81 -15.77 -26.74
N ARG A 193 15.61 -17.05 -27.07
CA ARG A 193 14.46 -17.83 -26.57
C ARG A 193 14.41 -17.83 -25.04
N ALA A 194 15.54 -17.93 -24.35
CA ALA A 194 15.61 -17.91 -22.90
C ALA A 194 15.12 -16.57 -22.33
N GLY A 195 15.50 -15.45 -22.96
CA GLY A 195 14.98 -14.12 -22.65
C GLY A 195 13.46 -14.00 -22.80
N TRP A 196 12.90 -14.50 -23.90
CA TRP A 196 11.45 -14.53 -24.11
C TRP A 196 10.71 -15.39 -23.09
N VAL A 197 11.25 -16.56 -22.73
CA VAL A 197 10.70 -17.41 -21.67
C VAL A 197 10.71 -16.67 -20.34
N MET A 198 11.80 -15.98 -20.00
CA MET A 198 11.92 -15.15 -18.80
C MET A 198 10.85 -14.05 -18.76
N ILE A 199 10.65 -13.34 -19.88
CA ILE A 199 9.64 -12.27 -20.00
C ILE A 199 8.23 -12.83 -19.77
N ILE A 200 7.86 -13.89 -20.51
CA ILE A 200 6.51 -14.47 -20.43
C ILE A 200 6.24 -15.03 -19.03
N ALA A 201 7.19 -15.78 -18.46
CA ALA A 201 7.07 -16.31 -17.11
C ALA A 201 6.98 -15.18 -16.08
N GLY A 202 7.82 -14.16 -16.20
CA GLY A 202 7.82 -12.97 -15.34
C GLY A 202 6.47 -12.24 -15.36
N PHE A 203 5.91 -11.97 -16.54
CA PHE A 203 4.59 -11.34 -16.64
C PHE A 203 3.47 -12.24 -16.12
N ALA A 204 3.49 -13.54 -16.39
CA ALA A 204 2.46 -14.47 -15.91
C ALA A 204 2.46 -14.57 -14.38
N VAL A 205 3.63 -14.78 -13.77
CA VAL A 205 3.78 -14.86 -12.30
C VAL A 205 3.48 -13.50 -11.66
N GLY A 206 4.01 -12.42 -12.23
CA GLY A 206 3.74 -11.05 -11.75
C GLY A 206 2.27 -10.69 -11.80
N PHE A 207 1.54 -11.13 -12.83
CA PHE A 207 0.09 -10.96 -12.93
C PHE A 207 -0.66 -11.67 -11.79
N VAL A 208 -0.24 -12.87 -11.40
CA VAL A 208 -0.83 -13.59 -10.24
C VAL A 208 -0.60 -12.81 -8.94
N PHE A 209 0.61 -12.31 -8.72
CA PHE A 209 0.91 -11.47 -7.54
C PHE A 209 0.12 -10.15 -7.56
N ALA A 210 -0.04 -9.52 -8.72
CA ALA A 210 -0.85 -8.31 -8.87
C ALA A 210 -2.33 -8.57 -8.58
N LEU A 211 -2.88 -9.70 -9.04
CA LEU A 211 -4.25 -10.11 -8.71
C LEU A 211 -4.42 -10.38 -7.22
N ALA A 212 -3.46 -11.04 -6.58
CA ALA A 212 -3.48 -11.28 -5.15
C ALA A 212 -3.45 -9.96 -4.36
N ALA A 213 -2.54 -9.05 -4.71
CA ALA A 213 -2.46 -7.72 -4.11
C ALA A 213 -3.79 -6.96 -4.28
N LEU A 214 -4.33 -6.91 -5.50
CA LEU A 214 -5.61 -6.26 -5.80
C LEU A 214 -6.75 -6.86 -4.98
N ALA A 215 -6.89 -8.19 -4.95
CA ALA A 215 -7.95 -8.85 -4.18
C ALA A 215 -7.83 -8.58 -2.67
N ILE A 216 -6.61 -8.54 -2.14
CA ILE A 216 -6.34 -8.28 -0.72
C ILE A 216 -6.57 -6.81 -0.37
N SER A 217 -6.21 -5.86 -1.22
CA SER A 217 -6.06 -4.46 -0.80
C SER A 217 -7.09 -3.49 -1.38
N LEU A 218 -7.86 -3.87 -2.42
CA LEU A 218 -8.73 -2.97 -3.19
C LEU A 218 -9.55 -2.03 -2.31
N VAL A 219 -10.21 -2.60 -1.28
CA VAL A 219 -11.02 -1.83 -0.33
C VAL A 219 -10.52 -1.93 1.11
N SER A 220 -9.51 -2.73 1.41
CA SER A 220 -9.12 -3.00 2.80
C SER A 220 -8.51 -1.79 3.50
N PHE A 221 -7.60 -1.06 2.85
CA PHE A 221 -7.05 0.18 3.42
C PHE A 221 -8.12 1.27 3.65
N PRO A 222 -8.94 1.65 2.66
CA PRO A 222 -9.96 2.66 2.88
C PRO A 222 -11.02 2.19 3.89
N LEU A 223 -11.36 0.89 3.95
CA LEU A 223 -12.26 0.34 4.96
C LEU A 223 -11.69 0.41 6.38
N LEU A 224 -10.41 0.05 6.57
CA LEU A 224 -9.72 0.20 7.86
C LEU A 224 -9.65 1.67 8.29
N LEU A 225 -9.54 2.60 7.33
CA LEU A 225 -9.50 4.02 7.63
C LEU A 225 -10.90 4.59 7.92
N ASP A 226 -11.93 4.15 7.21
CA ASP A 226 -13.31 4.62 7.37
C ASP A 226 -13.98 4.04 8.62
N ARG A 227 -13.68 2.78 8.95
CA ARG A 227 -14.36 2.02 10.00
C ARG A 227 -13.38 1.35 10.96
N HIS A 228 -13.82 1.18 12.20
CA HIS A 228 -13.10 0.45 13.23
C HIS A 228 -13.29 -1.06 13.05
N VAL A 229 -12.66 -1.63 12.02
CA VAL A 229 -12.67 -3.09 11.77
C VAL A 229 -11.24 -3.65 11.84
N GLY A 230 -11.12 -4.94 12.17
CA GLY A 230 -9.84 -5.65 12.14
C GLY A 230 -9.37 -5.97 10.71
N VAL A 231 -8.08 -6.30 10.57
CA VAL A 231 -7.46 -6.68 9.28
C VAL A 231 -8.18 -7.86 8.60
N PRO A 232 -8.55 -8.95 9.30
CA PRO A 232 -9.23 -10.07 8.66
C PRO A 232 -10.57 -9.68 8.02
N VAL A 233 -11.36 -8.87 8.71
CA VAL A 233 -12.65 -8.36 8.19
C VAL A 233 -12.43 -7.52 6.95
N ALA A 234 -11.41 -6.65 6.96
CA ALA A 234 -11.08 -5.80 5.83
C ALA A 234 -10.65 -6.61 4.60
N VAL A 235 -9.78 -7.61 4.76
CA VAL A 235 -9.31 -8.48 3.67
C VAL A 235 -10.43 -9.35 3.13
N VAL A 236 -11.22 -9.99 4.01
CA VAL A 236 -12.38 -10.81 3.61
C VAL A 236 -13.40 -9.96 2.84
N THR A 237 -13.64 -8.73 3.28
CA THR A 237 -14.53 -7.80 2.56
C THR A 237 -13.98 -7.47 1.18
N SER A 238 -12.68 -7.23 1.05
CA SER A 238 -12.05 -6.96 -0.25
C SER A 238 -12.13 -8.15 -1.21
N VAL A 239 -11.87 -9.35 -0.72
CA VAL A 239 -12.05 -10.57 -1.51
C VAL A 239 -13.52 -10.76 -1.92
N LYS A 240 -14.49 -10.49 -1.03
CA LYS A 240 -15.92 -10.52 -1.38
C LYS A 240 -16.28 -9.48 -2.45
N VAL A 241 -15.73 -8.26 -2.39
CA VAL A 241 -15.91 -7.24 -3.44
C VAL A 241 -15.35 -7.74 -4.77
N PHE A 242 -14.14 -8.30 -4.76
CA PHE A 242 -13.51 -8.87 -5.96
C PHE A 242 -14.37 -9.98 -6.57
N LEU A 243 -14.77 -10.97 -5.78
CA LEU A 243 -15.51 -12.14 -6.27
C LEU A 243 -16.93 -11.80 -6.73
N ARG A 244 -17.58 -10.80 -6.12
CA ARG A 244 -18.90 -10.32 -6.54
C ARG A 244 -18.84 -9.48 -7.82
N ASN A 245 -17.75 -8.73 -8.02
CA ASN A 245 -17.61 -7.75 -9.09
C ASN A 245 -16.35 -7.96 -9.97
N PRO A 246 -16.06 -9.19 -10.44
CA PRO A 246 -14.75 -9.50 -11.02
C PRO A 246 -14.44 -8.65 -12.26
N ARG A 247 -15.44 -8.40 -13.12
CA ARG A 247 -15.26 -7.59 -14.33
C ARG A 247 -14.88 -6.14 -14.01
N VAL A 248 -15.57 -5.52 -13.05
CA VAL A 248 -15.31 -4.12 -12.66
C VAL A 248 -13.97 -4.01 -11.94
N VAL A 249 -13.65 -4.95 -11.06
CA VAL A 249 -12.39 -4.95 -10.30
C VAL A 249 -11.19 -5.22 -11.20
N LEU A 250 -11.29 -6.16 -12.16
CA LEU A 250 -10.24 -6.39 -13.16
C LEU A 250 -10.06 -5.17 -14.07
N ALA A 251 -11.15 -4.52 -14.49
CA ALA A 251 -11.08 -3.27 -15.24
C ALA A 251 -10.42 -2.15 -14.43
N TRP A 252 -10.71 -2.05 -13.13
CA TRP A 252 -10.02 -1.13 -12.22
C TRP A 252 -8.53 -1.42 -12.14
N GLY A 253 -8.15 -2.69 -11.94
CA GLY A 253 -6.75 -3.13 -11.95
C GLY A 253 -6.04 -2.77 -13.26
N ALA A 254 -6.72 -2.91 -14.40
CA ALA A 254 -6.20 -2.49 -15.70
C ALA A 254 -6.04 -0.97 -15.83
N ILE A 255 -6.99 -0.17 -15.30
CA ILE A 255 -6.88 1.29 -15.24
C ILE A 255 -5.66 1.70 -14.41
N VAL A 256 -5.48 1.09 -13.23
CA VAL A 256 -4.32 1.34 -12.37
C VAL A 256 -3.03 0.97 -13.12
N ALA A 257 -2.93 -0.23 -13.68
CA ALA A 257 -1.73 -0.67 -14.41
C ALA A 257 -1.41 0.25 -15.61
N ALA A 258 -2.39 0.56 -16.44
CA ALA A 258 -2.22 1.46 -17.59
C ALA A 258 -1.82 2.87 -17.14
N GLY A 259 -2.46 3.41 -16.11
CA GLY A 259 -2.10 4.70 -15.52
C GLY A 259 -0.65 4.72 -15.06
N LEU A 260 -0.20 3.70 -14.33
CA LEU A 260 1.18 3.63 -13.84
C LEU A 260 2.20 3.50 -14.98
N ILE A 261 1.89 2.72 -16.01
CA ILE A 261 2.74 2.63 -17.22
C ILE A 261 2.85 4.01 -17.88
N LEU A 262 1.72 4.65 -18.19
CA LEU A 262 1.67 5.96 -18.84
C LEU A 262 2.36 7.05 -18.00
N GLY A 263 2.13 7.07 -16.70
CA GLY A 263 2.77 8.00 -15.77
C GLY A 263 4.27 7.75 -15.60
N SER A 264 4.75 6.55 -15.91
CA SER A 264 6.18 6.22 -15.87
C SER A 264 6.94 6.64 -17.12
N VAL A 265 6.27 6.75 -18.28
CA VAL A 265 6.88 7.16 -19.57
C VAL A 265 7.73 8.43 -19.47
N PRO A 266 7.25 9.55 -18.87
CA PRO A 266 8.06 10.77 -18.71
C PRO A 266 9.03 10.64 -17.51
N PHE A 267 9.87 9.60 -17.50
CA PHE A 267 10.85 9.33 -16.44
C PHE A 267 10.23 9.35 -15.03
N PHE A 268 9.09 8.69 -14.84
CA PHE A 268 8.33 8.64 -13.58
C PHE A 268 7.72 9.97 -13.10
N LEU A 269 7.94 11.10 -13.78
CA LEU A 269 7.36 12.39 -13.39
C LEU A 269 5.83 12.40 -13.45
N GLY A 270 5.24 11.66 -14.40
CA GLY A 270 3.80 11.54 -14.54
C GLY A 270 3.13 10.80 -13.38
N LEU A 271 3.89 10.04 -12.58
CA LEU A 271 3.37 9.41 -11.36
C LEU A 271 3.03 10.44 -10.27
N MET A 272 3.62 11.64 -10.30
CA MET A 272 3.25 12.74 -9.39
C MET A 272 1.79 13.18 -9.56
N VAL A 273 1.20 12.93 -10.73
CA VAL A 273 -0.22 13.21 -11.01
C VAL A 273 -1.04 11.94 -10.92
N THR A 274 -0.54 10.86 -11.52
CA THR A 274 -1.31 9.62 -11.68
C THR A 274 -1.59 8.94 -10.35
N MET A 275 -0.60 8.84 -9.45
CA MET A 275 -0.79 8.16 -8.18
C MET A 275 -1.76 8.90 -7.24
N PRO A 276 -1.66 10.24 -7.05
CA PRO A 276 -2.68 11.00 -6.32
C PRO A 276 -4.09 10.78 -6.86
N LEU A 277 -4.26 10.90 -8.18
CA LEU A 277 -5.55 10.72 -8.83
C LEU A 277 -6.14 9.34 -8.56
N LEU A 278 -5.35 8.27 -8.75
CA LEU A 278 -5.79 6.90 -8.51
C LEU A 278 -6.07 6.63 -7.02
N GLY A 279 -5.29 7.22 -6.12
CA GLY A 279 -5.53 7.09 -4.68
C GLY A 279 -6.86 7.71 -4.26
N HIS A 280 -7.13 8.96 -4.65
CA HIS A 280 -8.43 9.58 -4.39
C HIS A 280 -9.58 8.81 -5.05
N ALA A 281 -9.41 8.38 -6.30
CA ALA A 281 -10.43 7.61 -6.99
C ALA A 281 -10.72 6.25 -6.33
N THR A 282 -9.70 5.60 -5.74
CA THR A 282 -9.88 4.33 -5.00
C THR A 282 -10.77 4.53 -3.77
N TRP A 283 -10.64 5.66 -3.05
CA TRP A 283 -11.57 6.00 -1.96
C TRP A 283 -13.02 6.03 -2.44
N HIS A 284 -13.27 6.73 -3.56
CA HIS A 284 -14.60 6.85 -4.15
C HIS A 284 -15.15 5.53 -4.70
N LEU A 285 -14.28 4.64 -5.19
CA LEU A 285 -14.67 3.28 -5.58
C LEU A 285 -15.03 2.43 -4.35
N TYR A 286 -14.26 2.54 -3.26
CA TYR A 286 -14.56 1.89 -1.98
C TYR A 286 -15.95 2.27 -1.46
N ARG A 287 -16.28 3.56 -1.44
CA ARG A 287 -17.57 4.07 -0.94
C ARG A 287 -18.79 3.57 -1.74
N ARG A 288 -18.57 3.20 -3.00
CA ARG A 288 -19.59 2.55 -3.87
C ARG A 288 -19.66 1.04 -3.65
N ALA A 289 -18.54 0.41 -3.32
CA ALA A 289 -18.43 -1.02 -3.16
C ALA A 289 -18.91 -1.53 -1.80
N VAL A 290 -18.85 -0.70 -0.74
CA VAL A 290 -19.06 -1.13 0.64
C VAL A 290 -19.93 -0.14 1.43
N HIS A 291 -20.98 -0.66 2.09
CA HIS A 291 -21.87 0.06 3.01
C HIS A 291 -21.94 -0.55 4.40
#